data_AF-A0A0M8WEQ3-F1
#
_entry.id   AF-A0A0M8WEQ3-F1
#
_cell.length_a   1.000
_cell.length_b   1.000
_cell.length_c   1.000
_cell.angle_alpha   90.00
_cell.angle_beta   90.00
_cell.angle_gamma   90.00
#
_symmetry.space_group_name_H-M   'P 1'
#
loop_
_entity.id
_entity.type
_entity.pdbx_description
1 polymer ?
#
loop_
_entity_poly.entity_id
_entity_poly.type
_entity_poly.pdbx_seq_one_letter_code
_entity_poly.pdbx_strand_id
1 'polypeptide(L)'
;MTFDRRTLFKAGALGTAAALVPTGVSLAKTDRPLLTHGVQSGDVTWDGGIVWTRADRPSRMLVEVSNDPRFRFSRRVRGPLLTPETGGTGHVRVSNLLPGRRAYYRVTAEDLHGRTRSEPVTGSFTTAPLGRDEVRFVWSGDVAGQGWGINPDLGGMPIFKAMADRRPDFFLHSGDSVYSDNPMKESVTLPDGRIWRNVVTPEKLKVAETLDEYRGQFAYNLLDDNVRRFAAEVPTFAQWDDHEVTNNWYPGEILDLPQYTEKRVDVLAQRAFQAFHEWMPIDRHRAVDGRVYRKFAYGRNVEVFVLDMRTYKDRNTAPRDQPGVILGAAQAKWLVDSLARSTATWKVIAADLPIGLTVPDGADIEGVANGLPGAPNGREHEIAWVLRELKKRRVRNTVWLTADVHYTAAHHYSPERAAVGDFDPFWEFVSGPLHSGAFGPNTLDPTFGPEAVFVHAPPAANTSPLDGFQHFGEVRADREELTVWLRDATGAALWTKTLRAR
;
A
#
# COMPACT_ATOMS: atom_id res chain seq x y z
N MET A 1 9.45 -92.29 -10.50
CA MET A 1 7.98 -92.19 -10.39
C MET A 1 7.69 -92.27 -8.90
N THR A 2 7.24 -91.22 -8.23
CA THR A 2 5.84 -90.78 -8.33
C THR A 2 5.65 -89.34 -7.78
N PHE A 3 5.12 -88.50 -8.67
CA PHE A 3 4.24 -87.33 -8.46
C PHE A 3 4.64 -86.23 -7.47
N ASP A 4 5.35 -85.25 -8.02
CA ASP A 4 5.66 -83.93 -7.48
C ASP A 4 4.59 -82.89 -7.88
N ARG A 5 4.42 -81.86 -7.05
CA ARG A 5 3.39 -80.83 -7.10
C ARG A 5 3.61 -79.86 -8.26
N ARG A 6 3.11 -80.21 -9.45
CA ARG A 6 2.73 -79.34 -10.59
C ARG A 6 2.19 -80.29 -11.66
N THR A 7 1.06 -80.05 -12.32
CA THR A 7 0.93 -79.25 -13.56
C THR A 7 -0.49 -79.56 -14.08
N LEU A 8 -1.35 -78.60 -14.41
CA LEU A 8 -1.70 -78.18 -15.78
C LEU A 8 -2.75 -77.05 -15.60
N PHE A 9 -2.53 -75.82 -16.06
CA PHE A 9 -2.73 -75.33 -17.44
C PHE A 9 -4.22 -75.42 -17.87
N LYS A 10 -4.83 -74.47 -18.59
CA LYS A 10 -4.49 -73.20 -19.25
C LYS A 10 -5.89 -72.67 -19.67
N ALA A 11 -6.27 -71.41 -19.43
CA ALA A 11 -6.26 -70.30 -20.41
C ALA A 11 -7.29 -69.27 -19.90
N GLY A 12 -7.20 -67.96 -20.07
CA GLY A 12 -6.24 -67.06 -20.71
C GLY A 12 -6.45 -65.64 -20.10
N ALA A 13 -5.36 -64.94 -19.78
CA ALA A 13 -4.88 -63.74 -20.49
C ALA A 13 -5.81 -62.51 -20.43
N LEU A 14 -5.38 -61.49 -19.65
CA LEU A 14 -5.22 -60.10 -20.10
C LEU A 14 -4.26 -59.39 -19.12
N GLY A 15 -3.15 -58.91 -19.66
CA GLY A 15 -2.01 -58.41 -18.89
C GLY A 15 -2.20 -56.99 -18.36
N THR A 16 -1.73 -56.77 -17.14
CA THR A 16 -1.38 -55.44 -16.62
C THR A 16 0.13 -55.36 -16.52
N ALA A 17 0.72 -54.53 -17.38
CA ALA A 17 2.09 -54.09 -17.21
C ALA A 17 2.17 -53.24 -15.94
N ALA A 18 2.80 -53.76 -14.89
CA ALA A 18 3.20 -52.96 -13.74
C ALA A 18 4.33 -52.03 -14.21
N ALA A 19 3.99 -50.78 -14.51
CA ALA A 19 4.97 -49.72 -14.63
C ALA A 19 5.64 -49.55 -13.26
N LEU A 20 6.94 -49.79 -13.22
CA LEU A 20 7.82 -49.38 -12.13
C LEU A 20 7.73 -47.86 -11.98
N VAL A 21 6.91 -47.39 -11.06
CA VAL A 21 6.98 -46.01 -10.58
C VAL A 21 8.27 -45.91 -9.76
N PRO A 22 9.17 -44.95 -10.03
CA PRO A 22 10.31 -44.72 -9.17
C PRO A 22 9.79 -44.26 -7.80
N THR A 23 9.77 -45.18 -6.85
CA THR A 23 9.61 -44.89 -5.43
C THR A 23 10.89 -44.25 -4.94
N GLY A 24 10.96 -42.91 -5.02
CA GLY A 24 12.23 -42.25 -4.77
C GLY A 24 12.21 -40.73 -4.71
N VAL A 25 11.18 -40.12 -4.14
CA VAL A 25 11.37 -38.84 -3.45
C VAL A 25 10.75 -39.00 -2.06
N SER A 26 11.60 -39.27 -1.08
CA SER A 26 11.22 -39.04 0.31
C SER A 26 10.87 -37.57 0.43
N LEU A 27 9.56 -37.25 0.50
CA LEU A 27 9.10 -36.00 1.07
C LEU A 27 9.49 -36.05 2.54
N ALA A 28 10.75 -35.76 2.84
CA ALA A 28 11.15 -35.42 4.18
C ALA A 28 10.24 -34.24 4.57
N LYS A 29 9.28 -34.47 5.47
CA LYS A 29 8.66 -33.40 6.23
C LYS A 29 9.82 -32.75 6.99
N THR A 30 10.40 -31.72 6.38
CA THR A 30 11.45 -30.97 7.05
C THR A 30 10.77 -30.21 8.18
N ASP A 31 11.13 -30.51 9.42
CA ASP A 31 10.63 -29.82 10.62
C ASP A 31 11.00 -28.32 10.68
N ARG A 32 11.68 -27.79 9.65
CA ARG A 32 12.10 -26.40 9.58
C ARG A 32 10.91 -25.44 9.39
N PRO A 33 10.96 -24.24 9.99
CA PRO A 33 10.04 -23.15 9.67
C PRO A 33 10.09 -22.76 8.19
N LEU A 34 8.99 -22.20 7.67
CA LEU A 34 8.88 -21.66 6.32
C LEU A 34 8.53 -20.18 6.38
N LEU A 35 9.25 -19.35 5.60
CA LEU A 35 8.86 -17.98 5.34
C LEU A 35 7.86 -17.95 4.18
N THR A 36 6.60 -17.69 4.49
CA THR A 36 5.48 -17.98 3.57
C THR A 36 5.11 -16.82 2.63
N HIS A 37 5.33 -15.59 3.07
CA HIS A 37 4.87 -14.37 2.38
C HIS A 37 6.03 -13.48 1.93
N GLY A 38 7.21 -14.10 1.75
CA GLY A 38 8.43 -13.38 1.39
C GLY A 38 8.91 -12.45 2.50
N VAL A 39 9.59 -11.40 2.08
CA VAL A 39 10.16 -10.37 2.94
C VAL A 39 9.81 -8.99 2.39
N GLN A 40 9.71 -8.01 3.29
CA GLN A 40 9.44 -6.63 2.90
C GLN A 40 10.41 -5.69 3.59
N SER A 41 10.55 -4.48 3.05
CA SER A 41 11.23 -3.38 3.73
C SER A 41 10.39 -2.10 3.70
N GLY A 42 10.60 -1.21 4.67
CA GLY A 42 9.83 0.01 4.80
C GLY A 42 10.42 0.96 5.82
N ASP A 43 9.85 2.16 5.92
CA ASP A 43 10.31 3.23 6.82
C ASP A 43 11.85 3.41 6.78
N VAL A 44 12.41 3.29 5.56
CA VAL A 44 13.84 3.47 5.28
C VAL A 44 14.26 4.92 5.44
N THR A 45 15.40 5.10 6.08
CA THR A 45 16.02 6.36 6.43
C THR A 45 17.52 6.29 6.12
N TRP A 46 18.28 7.32 6.51
CA TRP A 46 19.68 7.44 6.13
C TRP A 46 20.59 6.37 6.75
N ASP A 47 20.23 5.80 7.89
CA ASP A 47 21.02 4.81 8.62
C ASP A 47 20.44 3.39 8.57
N GLY A 48 19.29 3.19 7.92
CA GLY A 48 18.57 1.94 8.09
C GLY A 48 17.08 1.98 7.76
N GLY A 49 16.42 0.84 7.94
CA GLY A 49 14.97 0.69 7.72
C GLY A 49 14.40 -0.50 8.45
N ILE A 50 13.09 -0.71 8.31
CA ILE A 50 12.39 -1.89 8.80
C ILE A 50 12.57 -3.03 7.81
N VAL A 51 12.81 -4.23 8.32
CA VAL A 51 12.72 -5.50 7.60
C VAL A 51 11.59 -6.31 8.22
N TRP A 52 10.76 -6.90 7.38
CA TRP A 52 9.61 -7.71 7.76
C TRP A 52 9.67 -9.12 7.16
N THR A 53 9.05 -10.08 7.85
CA THR A 53 8.72 -11.39 7.29
C THR A 53 7.54 -12.01 8.04
N ARG A 54 6.94 -13.06 7.46
CA ARG A 54 6.04 -13.99 8.15
C ARG A 54 6.54 -15.44 8.10
N ALA A 55 6.48 -16.15 9.23
CA ALA A 55 6.70 -17.59 9.32
C ALA A 55 5.39 -18.39 9.49
N ASP A 56 5.40 -19.65 9.06
CA ASP A 56 4.28 -20.60 9.21
C ASP A 56 4.08 -21.13 10.64
N ARG A 57 5.10 -20.99 11.50
CA ARG A 57 5.13 -21.54 12.86
C ARG A 57 5.97 -20.70 13.81
N PRO A 58 5.82 -20.88 15.14
CA PRO A 58 6.62 -20.18 16.13
C PRO A 58 8.11 -20.28 15.85
N SER A 59 8.76 -19.13 15.69
CA SER A 59 10.17 -19.07 15.30
C SER A 59 10.83 -17.74 15.70
N ARG A 60 12.15 -17.71 15.71
CA ARG A 60 12.96 -16.50 15.89
C ARG A 60 13.31 -15.92 14.52
N MET A 61 12.96 -14.66 14.29
CA MET A 61 13.44 -13.94 13.11
C MET A 61 14.93 -13.62 13.25
N LEU A 62 15.72 -13.95 12.23
CA LEU A 62 17.12 -13.54 12.11
C LEU A 62 17.32 -12.81 10.79
N VAL A 63 17.96 -11.65 10.83
CA VAL A 63 18.25 -10.84 9.63
C VAL A 63 19.74 -10.65 9.48
N GLU A 64 20.30 -11.07 8.36
CA GLU A 64 21.66 -10.75 7.97
C GLU A 64 21.64 -9.57 7.02
N VAL A 65 22.49 -8.56 7.22
CA VAL A 65 22.56 -7.35 6.40
C VAL A 65 23.98 -7.11 5.93
N SER A 66 24.14 -6.75 4.66
CA SER A 66 25.44 -6.40 4.04
C SER A 66 25.26 -5.36 2.93
N ASN A 67 26.33 -4.61 2.62
CA ASN A 67 26.40 -3.81 1.40
C ASN A 67 26.93 -4.61 0.19
N ASP A 68 27.27 -5.89 0.38
CA ASP A 68 27.67 -6.81 -0.69
C ASP A 68 26.55 -7.82 -0.97
N PRO A 69 26.10 -7.98 -2.23
CA PRO A 69 25.03 -8.93 -2.57
C PRO A 69 25.40 -10.40 -2.30
N ARG A 70 26.69 -10.71 -2.11
CA ARG A 70 27.19 -12.04 -1.71
C ARG A 70 27.28 -12.20 -0.19
N PHE A 71 26.77 -11.23 0.58
CA PHE A 71 26.76 -11.21 2.04
C PHE A 71 28.15 -11.33 2.70
N ARG A 72 29.20 -10.81 2.04
CA ARG A 72 30.50 -10.62 2.71
C ARG A 72 30.39 -9.57 3.80
N PHE A 73 31.12 -9.76 4.89
CA PHE A 73 31.13 -8.84 6.04
C PHE A 73 29.73 -8.53 6.58
N SER A 74 28.80 -9.47 6.44
CA SER A 74 27.43 -9.28 6.91
C SER A 74 27.38 -9.20 8.42
N ARG A 75 26.50 -8.35 8.95
CA ARG A 75 26.12 -8.37 10.36
C ARG A 75 24.79 -9.08 10.53
N ARG A 76 24.63 -9.83 11.61
CA ARG A 76 23.35 -10.44 11.98
C ARG A 76 22.63 -9.59 13.03
N VAL A 77 21.35 -9.37 12.81
CA VAL A 77 20.41 -8.75 13.73
C VAL A 77 19.44 -9.82 14.19
N ARG A 78 19.30 -9.96 15.50
CA ARG A 78 18.31 -10.86 16.10
C ARG A 78 16.99 -10.10 16.20
N GLY A 79 15.98 -10.58 15.48
CA GLY A 79 14.63 -10.01 15.47
C GLY A 79 13.70 -10.59 16.55
N PRO A 80 12.42 -10.21 16.49
CA PRO A 80 11.41 -10.68 17.44
C PRO A 80 11.12 -12.18 17.29
N LEU A 81 10.29 -12.70 18.20
CA LEU A 81 9.61 -13.98 17.97
C LEU A 81 8.48 -13.75 16.98
N LEU A 82 8.35 -14.65 16.03
CA LEU A 82 7.22 -14.79 15.13
C LEU A 82 6.26 -15.76 15.81
N THR A 83 5.10 -15.29 16.26
CA THR A 83 4.19 -16.09 17.10
C THR A 83 2.75 -16.04 16.57
N PRO A 84 1.86 -16.97 16.98
CA PRO A 84 0.46 -16.92 16.58
C PRO A 84 -0.23 -15.60 16.97
N GLU A 85 0.18 -14.99 18.09
CA GLU A 85 -0.35 -13.71 18.57
C GLU A 85 -0.08 -12.56 17.60
N THR A 86 1.01 -12.61 16.82
CA THR A 86 1.33 -11.64 15.75
C THR A 86 0.94 -12.14 14.36
N GLY A 87 0.15 -13.21 14.26
CA GLY A 87 -0.17 -13.85 12.98
C GLY A 87 1.05 -14.49 12.29
N GLY A 88 2.13 -14.74 13.03
CA GLY A 88 3.42 -15.23 12.52
C GLY A 88 4.30 -14.15 11.91
N THR A 89 3.89 -12.88 11.98
CA THR A 89 4.63 -11.74 11.42
C THR A 89 5.68 -11.20 12.40
N GLY A 90 6.68 -10.51 11.88
CA GLY A 90 7.65 -9.79 12.69
C GLY A 90 8.42 -8.75 11.91
N HIS A 91 8.74 -7.66 12.61
CA HIS A 91 9.48 -6.52 12.10
C HIS A 91 10.74 -6.30 12.93
N VAL A 92 11.84 -5.90 12.29
CA VAL A 92 13.03 -5.44 12.99
C VAL A 92 13.67 -4.28 12.25
N ARG A 93 14.04 -3.24 12.99
CA ARG A 93 14.85 -2.13 12.45
C ARG A 93 16.29 -2.57 12.29
N VAL A 94 16.82 -2.46 11.08
CA VAL A 94 18.25 -2.63 10.78
C VAL A 94 18.90 -1.26 10.65
N SER A 95 19.72 -0.86 11.65
CA SER A 95 20.37 0.46 11.70
C SER A 95 21.87 0.43 11.33
N ASN A 96 22.58 1.55 11.49
CA ASN A 96 24.03 1.67 11.27
C ASN A 96 24.48 1.23 9.86
N LEU A 97 23.66 1.48 8.86
CA LEU A 97 23.98 1.27 7.45
C LEU A 97 24.60 2.55 6.86
N LEU A 98 25.35 2.38 5.78
CA LEU A 98 25.92 3.51 5.05
C LEU A 98 24.80 4.30 4.36
N PRO A 99 24.76 5.65 4.48
CA PRO A 99 23.78 6.48 3.78
C PRO A 99 23.95 6.46 2.27
N GLY A 100 22.85 6.57 1.51
CA GLY A 100 22.87 6.61 0.05
C GLY A 100 23.51 5.37 -0.57
N ARG A 101 23.37 4.21 0.07
CA ARG A 101 23.93 2.94 -0.40
C ARG A 101 22.86 1.86 -0.42
N ARG A 102 22.93 1.02 -1.44
CA ARG A 102 22.16 -0.22 -1.48
C ARG A 102 22.64 -1.14 -0.34
N ALA A 103 21.69 -1.60 0.44
CA ALA A 103 21.86 -2.63 1.45
C ALA A 103 21.07 -3.87 1.01
N TYR A 104 21.69 -5.04 1.17
CA TYR A 104 21.08 -6.34 0.94
C TYR A 104 20.80 -6.97 2.30
N TYR A 105 19.63 -7.57 2.45
CA TYR A 105 19.26 -8.28 3.65
C TYR A 105 18.77 -9.68 3.32
N ARG A 106 18.98 -10.61 4.24
CA ARG A 106 18.54 -12.00 4.14
C ARG A 106 17.91 -12.43 5.45
N VAL A 107 16.69 -12.93 5.38
CA VAL A 107 15.90 -13.32 6.54
C VAL A 107 15.82 -14.83 6.60
N THR A 108 15.99 -15.38 7.80
CA THR A 108 15.70 -16.79 8.12
C THR A 108 14.84 -16.85 9.38
N ALA A 109 13.90 -17.79 9.43
CA ALA A 109 13.20 -18.18 10.65
C ALA A 109 13.93 -19.37 11.29
N GLU A 110 14.41 -19.20 12.52
CA GLU A 110 15.03 -20.25 13.34
C GLU A 110 13.98 -20.85 14.28
N ASP A 111 13.91 -22.18 14.41
CA ASP A 111 13.00 -22.78 15.39
C ASP A 111 13.35 -22.36 16.82
N LEU A 112 12.38 -22.46 17.75
CA LEU A 112 12.56 -21.99 19.12
C LEU A 112 13.63 -22.75 19.92
N HIS A 113 14.06 -23.92 19.43
CA HIS A 113 15.12 -24.72 20.03
C HIS A 113 16.50 -24.48 19.37
N GLY A 114 16.57 -23.62 18.33
CA GLY A 114 17.78 -23.31 17.60
C GLY A 114 18.33 -24.45 16.73
N ARG A 115 17.52 -25.47 16.39
CA ARG A 115 18.01 -26.69 15.73
C ARG A 115 17.98 -26.59 14.21
N THR A 116 16.96 -25.95 13.66
CA THR A 116 16.69 -25.85 12.23
C THR A 116 16.33 -24.42 11.85
N ARG A 117 16.57 -24.08 10.59
CA ARG A 117 16.25 -22.78 10.01
C ARG A 117 15.53 -22.96 8.67
N SER A 118 14.68 -21.99 8.36
CA SER A 118 14.10 -21.86 7.02
C SER A 118 15.19 -21.69 5.97
N GLU A 119 14.82 -21.93 4.71
CA GLU A 119 15.60 -21.36 3.61
C GLU A 119 15.62 -19.82 3.73
N PRO A 120 16.75 -19.18 3.35
CA PRO A 120 16.84 -17.74 3.41
C PRO A 120 16.01 -17.06 2.30
N VAL A 121 15.33 -15.98 2.66
CA VAL A 121 14.69 -15.08 1.69
C VAL A 121 15.44 -13.75 1.68
N THR A 122 15.76 -13.26 0.48
CA THR A 122 16.61 -12.08 0.28
C THR A 122 15.79 -10.89 -0.22
N GLY A 123 16.15 -9.70 0.22
CA GLY A 123 15.68 -8.44 -0.34
C GLY A 123 16.76 -7.38 -0.29
N SER A 124 16.44 -6.16 -0.71
CA SER A 124 17.34 -5.02 -0.68
C SER A 124 16.60 -3.69 -0.66
N PHE A 125 17.26 -2.65 -0.18
CA PHE A 125 16.77 -1.27 -0.28
C PHE A 125 17.94 -0.28 -0.33
N THR A 126 17.71 0.93 -0.84
CA THR A 126 18.69 2.02 -0.77
C THR A 126 18.37 2.90 0.44
N THR A 127 19.35 3.11 1.32
CA THR A 127 19.22 4.07 2.43
C THR A 127 19.15 5.49 1.90
N ALA A 128 18.42 6.37 2.58
CA ALA A 128 18.36 7.77 2.20
C ALA A 128 19.77 8.42 2.18
N PRO A 129 20.10 9.24 1.19
CA PRO A 129 21.36 9.97 1.19
C PRO A 129 21.39 11.07 2.27
N LEU A 130 22.58 11.48 2.71
CA LEU A 130 22.77 12.68 3.55
C LEU A 130 23.17 13.93 2.72
N GLY A 131 23.49 13.71 1.44
CA GLY A 131 24.00 14.69 0.51
C GLY A 131 22.95 15.30 -0.42
N ARG A 132 23.44 15.97 -1.47
CA ARG A 132 22.61 16.46 -2.57
C ARG A 132 22.55 15.36 -3.62
N ASP A 133 21.46 14.61 -3.61
CA ASP A 133 21.21 13.56 -4.58
C ASP A 133 19.80 13.71 -5.17
N GLU A 134 19.65 13.22 -6.39
CA GLU A 134 18.33 12.99 -7.01
C GLU A 134 17.60 11.91 -6.20
N VAL A 135 16.31 12.14 -5.95
CA VAL A 135 15.40 11.17 -5.34
C VAL A 135 14.37 10.78 -6.38
N ARG A 136 14.15 9.48 -6.56
CA ARG A 136 13.11 8.93 -7.42
C ARG A 136 12.19 8.04 -6.62
N PHE A 137 10.90 8.27 -6.68
CA PHE A 137 9.93 7.42 -6.00
C PHE A 137 8.66 7.25 -6.81
N VAL A 138 7.86 6.26 -6.46
CA VAL A 138 6.53 6.04 -7.05
C VAL A 138 5.46 6.12 -5.97
N TRP A 139 4.23 6.45 -6.33
CA TRP A 139 3.09 6.47 -5.41
C TRP A 139 1.81 5.99 -6.10
N SER A 140 0.92 5.37 -5.33
CA SER A 140 -0.43 4.98 -5.75
C SER A 140 -1.20 4.35 -4.55
N GLY A 141 -2.48 4.01 -4.74
CA GLY A 141 -3.29 3.21 -3.82
C GLY A 141 -4.08 2.10 -4.52
N ASP A 142 -5.07 1.54 -3.83
CA ASP A 142 -6.17 0.75 -4.40
C ASP A 142 -5.76 -0.62 -4.97
N VAL A 143 -5.53 -1.59 -4.09
CA VAL A 143 -5.02 -2.93 -4.40
C VAL A 143 -6.04 -4.02 -4.08
N ALA A 144 -6.44 -4.76 -5.12
CA ALA A 144 -7.31 -5.93 -5.07
C ALA A 144 -8.77 -5.66 -4.64
N GLY A 145 -9.37 -4.58 -5.18
CA GLY A 145 -10.73 -4.10 -4.87
C GLY A 145 -11.78 -4.33 -5.95
N GLN A 146 -13.05 -4.08 -5.61
CA GLN A 146 -14.23 -4.15 -6.50
C GLN A 146 -14.37 -5.47 -7.30
N GLY A 147 -13.82 -6.56 -6.77
CA GLY A 147 -13.87 -7.89 -7.35
C GLY A 147 -12.68 -8.27 -8.24
N TRP A 148 -11.64 -7.44 -8.33
CA TRP A 148 -10.45 -7.67 -9.15
C TRP A 148 -9.24 -7.95 -8.26
N GLY A 149 -8.89 -9.23 -8.08
CA GLY A 149 -7.71 -9.67 -7.35
C GLY A 149 -6.62 -10.24 -8.24
N ILE A 150 -5.76 -11.09 -7.68
CA ILE A 150 -4.65 -11.73 -8.39
C ILE A 150 -5.20 -12.54 -9.55
N ASN A 151 -4.75 -12.21 -10.78
CA ASN A 151 -5.14 -12.91 -11.99
C ASN A 151 -3.97 -13.71 -12.58
N PRO A 152 -3.92 -15.04 -12.39
CA PRO A 152 -2.83 -15.87 -12.90
C PRO A 152 -2.68 -15.83 -14.42
N ASP A 153 -3.76 -15.58 -15.17
CA ASP A 153 -3.74 -15.51 -16.64
C ASP A 153 -2.91 -14.31 -17.14
N LEU A 154 -2.73 -13.28 -16.30
CA LEU A 154 -1.90 -12.11 -16.57
C LEU A 154 -0.50 -12.20 -15.93
N GLY A 155 -0.19 -13.33 -15.29
CA GLY A 155 1.00 -13.46 -14.46
C GLY A 155 0.88 -12.73 -13.12
N GLY A 156 -0.34 -12.52 -12.61
CA GLY A 156 -0.61 -11.91 -11.31
C GLY A 156 -1.03 -10.43 -11.40
N MET A 157 -0.38 -9.57 -10.60
CA MET A 157 -0.54 -8.12 -10.60
C MET A 157 0.64 -7.40 -11.30
N PRO A 158 0.66 -7.31 -12.64
CA PRO A 158 1.83 -6.88 -13.41
C PRO A 158 2.23 -5.41 -13.17
N ILE A 159 1.34 -4.54 -12.66
CA ILE A 159 1.67 -3.14 -12.36
C ILE A 159 2.82 -3.02 -11.34
N PHE A 160 2.92 -3.94 -10.38
CA PHE A 160 4.01 -3.94 -9.40
C PHE A 160 5.36 -4.23 -10.06
N LYS A 161 5.37 -5.04 -11.12
CA LYS A 161 6.55 -5.22 -11.96
C LYS A 161 6.89 -3.93 -12.71
N ALA A 162 5.90 -3.26 -13.30
CA ALA A 162 6.12 -1.99 -14.00
C ALA A 162 6.70 -0.92 -13.07
N MET A 163 6.19 -0.81 -11.83
CA MET A 163 6.74 0.05 -10.79
C MET A 163 8.18 -0.34 -10.41
N ALA A 164 8.45 -1.64 -10.17
CA ALA A 164 9.80 -2.13 -9.85
C ALA A 164 10.82 -1.76 -10.95
N ASP A 165 10.43 -1.88 -12.21
CA ASP A 165 11.30 -1.61 -13.36
C ASP A 165 11.66 -0.12 -13.49
N ARG A 166 10.94 0.78 -12.80
CA ARG A 166 11.32 2.21 -12.65
C ARG A 166 12.51 2.40 -11.70
N ARG A 167 12.86 1.38 -10.92
CA ARG A 167 13.90 1.38 -9.88
C ARG A 167 13.76 2.57 -8.91
N PRO A 168 12.57 2.76 -8.31
CA PRO A 168 12.38 3.82 -7.32
C PRO A 168 13.22 3.55 -6.07
N ASP A 169 13.59 4.63 -5.38
CA ASP A 169 14.21 4.62 -4.07
C ASP A 169 13.24 4.13 -2.98
N PHE A 170 11.95 4.44 -3.15
CA PHE A 170 10.86 3.98 -2.29
C PHE A 170 9.49 4.05 -3.00
N PHE A 171 8.50 3.41 -2.39
CA PHE A 171 7.10 3.49 -2.76
C PHE A 171 6.29 4.16 -1.66
N LEU A 172 5.44 5.10 -2.02
CA LEU A 172 4.43 5.67 -1.14
C LEU A 172 3.09 4.98 -1.44
N HIS A 173 2.62 4.14 -0.51
CA HIS A 173 1.31 3.51 -0.62
C HIS A 173 0.28 4.40 0.06
N SER A 174 -0.60 5.01 -0.72
CA SER A 174 -1.53 6.06 -0.27
C SER A 174 -2.86 5.51 0.28
N GLY A 175 -2.84 4.33 0.89
CA GLY A 175 -4.06 3.66 1.37
C GLY A 175 -4.66 2.64 0.40
N ASP A 176 -5.76 2.02 0.81
CA ASP A 176 -6.43 0.91 0.12
C ASP A 176 -5.47 -0.20 -0.30
N SER A 177 -4.54 -0.51 0.59
CA SER A 177 -3.59 -1.59 0.42
C SER A 177 -4.23 -2.96 0.47
N VAL A 178 -5.47 -3.04 0.93
CA VAL A 178 -6.37 -4.19 0.86
C VAL A 178 -7.80 -3.70 0.77
N TYR A 179 -8.68 -4.54 0.25
CA TYR A 179 -10.13 -4.39 0.41
C TYR A 179 -10.67 -5.44 1.36
N SER A 180 -10.88 -5.04 2.62
CA SER A 180 -11.37 -5.91 3.69
C SER A 180 -12.88 -6.15 3.67
N ASP A 181 -13.60 -5.42 2.84
CA ASP A 181 -15.05 -5.28 2.81
C ASP A 181 -15.65 -5.58 1.42
N ASN A 182 -14.82 -5.99 0.46
CA ASN A 182 -15.23 -6.35 -0.89
C ASN A 182 -15.04 -7.87 -1.12
N PRO A 183 -16.08 -8.69 -0.85
CA PRO A 183 -16.06 -10.10 -1.22
C PRO A 183 -15.80 -10.30 -2.72
N MET A 184 -14.91 -11.24 -3.03
CA MET A 184 -14.41 -11.51 -4.36
C MET A 184 -14.96 -12.83 -4.88
N LYS A 185 -15.35 -12.87 -6.15
CA LYS A 185 -15.71 -14.10 -6.85
C LYS A 185 -14.50 -14.70 -7.53
N GLU A 186 -14.46 -16.02 -7.65
CA GLU A 186 -13.39 -16.72 -8.39
C GLU A 186 -13.34 -16.31 -9.87
N SER A 187 -14.48 -16.01 -10.49
CA SER A 187 -14.53 -15.52 -11.86
C SER A 187 -15.56 -14.42 -12.07
N VAL A 188 -15.23 -13.52 -12.99
CA VAL A 188 -16.09 -12.42 -13.45
C VAL A 188 -16.10 -12.42 -14.98
N THR A 189 -17.28 -12.57 -15.58
CA THR A 189 -17.45 -12.43 -17.04
C THR A 189 -17.68 -10.97 -17.38
N LEU A 190 -16.83 -10.40 -18.22
CA LEU A 190 -16.93 -9.03 -18.71
C LEU A 190 -18.06 -8.88 -19.75
N PRO A 191 -18.57 -7.66 -19.99
CA PRO A 191 -19.61 -7.41 -20.99
C PRO A 191 -19.28 -7.90 -22.41
N ASP A 192 -17.99 -7.96 -22.76
CA ASP A 192 -17.52 -8.43 -24.07
C ASP A 192 -17.16 -9.92 -24.13
N GLY A 193 -17.43 -10.67 -23.06
CA GLY A 193 -17.19 -12.11 -22.97
C GLY A 193 -15.80 -12.52 -22.50
N ARG A 194 -14.85 -11.58 -22.31
CA ARG A 194 -13.60 -11.89 -21.58
C ARG A 194 -13.91 -12.36 -20.17
N ILE A 195 -13.06 -13.21 -19.61
CA ILE A 195 -13.21 -13.72 -18.24
C ILE A 195 -12.00 -13.30 -17.42
N TRP A 196 -12.27 -12.67 -16.29
CA TRP A 196 -11.29 -12.46 -15.24
C TRP A 196 -11.33 -13.63 -14.25
N ARG A 197 -10.17 -14.17 -13.87
CA ARG A 197 -10.05 -15.27 -12.92
C ARG A 197 -9.22 -14.83 -11.72
N ASN A 198 -9.86 -14.80 -10.56
CA ASN A 198 -9.22 -14.47 -9.31
C ASN A 198 -8.65 -15.74 -8.66
N VAL A 199 -7.44 -15.64 -8.11
CA VAL A 199 -7.12 -16.44 -6.92
C VAL A 199 -8.05 -16.00 -5.80
N VAL A 200 -8.66 -16.94 -5.09
CA VAL A 200 -9.52 -16.64 -3.93
C VAL A 200 -9.03 -17.40 -2.69
N THR A 201 -9.12 -16.74 -1.54
CA THR A 201 -8.91 -17.32 -0.21
C THR A 201 -10.20 -17.21 0.60
N PRO A 202 -10.39 -18.00 1.68
CA PRO A 202 -11.59 -17.88 2.52
C PRO A 202 -11.88 -16.44 2.97
N GLU A 203 -10.85 -15.69 3.32
CA GLU A 203 -10.95 -14.31 3.78
C GLU A 203 -11.38 -13.36 2.66
N LYS A 204 -11.08 -13.67 1.40
CA LYS A 204 -11.57 -12.89 0.25
C LYS A 204 -13.01 -13.22 -0.16
N LEU A 205 -13.66 -14.22 0.43
CA LEU A 205 -15.05 -14.60 0.08
C LEU A 205 -16.11 -13.88 0.92
N LYS A 206 -15.71 -13.12 1.95
CA LYS A 206 -16.61 -12.35 2.82
C LYS A 206 -15.93 -11.07 3.30
N VAL A 207 -16.71 -10.19 3.95
CA VAL A 207 -16.16 -9.03 4.67
C VAL A 207 -15.36 -9.49 5.89
N ALA A 208 -14.28 -8.79 6.23
CA ALA A 208 -13.50 -9.07 7.42
C ALA A 208 -14.18 -8.51 8.66
N GLU A 209 -14.28 -9.32 9.71
CA GLU A 209 -14.82 -8.90 10.99
C GLU A 209 -13.85 -9.23 12.13
N THR A 210 -13.17 -10.38 12.04
CA THR A 210 -12.19 -10.86 13.01
C THR A 210 -10.78 -10.42 12.64
N LEU A 211 -9.87 -10.40 13.62
CA LEU A 211 -8.47 -10.06 13.38
C LEU A 211 -7.82 -11.00 12.35
N ASP A 212 -8.11 -12.30 12.38
CA ASP A 212 -7.54 -13.25 11.42
C ASP A 212 -8.08 -13.05 10.00
N GLU A 213 -9.36 -12.66 9.86
CA GLU A 213 -9.90 -12.27 8.55
C GLU A 213 -9.19 -11.01 8.02
N TYR A 214 -8.99 -9.98 8.84
CA TYR A 214 -8.21 -8.79 8.46
C TYR A 214 -6.77 -9.16 8.07
N ARG A 215 -6.08 -10.01 8.84
CA ARG A 215 -4.74 -10.50 8.50
C ARG A 215 -4.72 -11.22 7.14
N GLY A 216 -5.77 -11.99 6.84
CA GLY A 216 -5.90 -12.69 5.56
C GLY A 216 -6.03 -11.75 4.37
N GLN A 217 -6.62 -10.55 4.55
CA GLN A 217 -6.70 -9.54 3.49
C GLN A 217 -5.31 -9.06 3.07
N PHE A 218 -4.42 -8.79 4.03
CA PHE A 218 -3.03 -8.40 3.75
C PHE A 218 -2.21 -9.58 3.23
N ALA A 219 -2.42 -10.77 3.78
CA ALA A 219 -1.77 -11.99 3.35
C ALA A 219 -1.99 -12.28 1.86
N TYR A 220 -3.22 -12.06 1.39
CA TYR A 220 -3.64 -12.30 0.01
C TYR A 220 -2.72 -11.63 -1.02
N ASN A 221 -2.42 -10.35 -0.83
CA ASN A 221 -1.60 -9.59 -1.80
C ASN A 221 -0.17 -10.14 -1.92
N LEU A 222 0.36 -10.73 -0.84
CA LEU A 222 1.68 -11.36 -0.83
C LEU A 222 1.67 -12.81 -1.33
N LEU A 223 0.54 -13.32 -1.84
CA LEU A 223 0.52 -14.54 -2.66
C LEU A 223 1.01 -14.27 -4.09
N ASP A 224 0.95 -13.01 -4.54
CA ASP A 224 1.37 -12.59 -5.86
C ASP A 224 2.89 -12.48 -5.99
N ASP A 225 3.44 -13.01 -7.09
CA ASP A 225 4.88 -12.99 -7.34
C ASP A 225 5.42 -11.59 -7.64
N ASN A 226 4.66 -10.74 -8.34
CA ASN A 226 5.08 -9.37 -8.65
C ASN A 226 5.07 -8.51 -7.39
N VAL A 227 4.06 -8.66 -6.53
CA VAL A 227 4.01 -7.94 -5.24
C VAL A 227 5.14 -8.39 -4.33
N ARG A 228 5.37 -9.70 -4.17
CA ARG A 228 6.48 -10.19 -3.33
C ARG A 228 7.84 -9.72 -3.85
N ARG A 229 8.05 -9.74 -5.16
CA ARG A 229 9.29 -9.21 -5.77
C ARG A 229 9.44 -7.71 -5.48
N PHE A 230 8.38 -6.94 -5.74
CA PHE A 230 8.38 -5.50 -5.51
C PHE A 230 8.69 -5.16 -4.05
N ALA A 231 8.01 -5.79 -3.10
CA ALA A 231 8.19 -5.54 -1.68
C ALA A 231 9.58 -5.95 -1.15
N ALA A 232 10.22 -6.94 -1.80
CA ALA A 232 11.60 -7.33 -1.49
C ALA A 232 12.66 -6.35 -2.05
N GLU A 233 12.34 -5.54 -3.05
CA GLU A 233 13.29 -4.66 -3.77
C GLU A 233 13.08 -3.16 -3.51
N VAL A 234 11.85 -2.75 -3.20
CA VAL A 234 11.41 -1.36 -3.05
C VAL A 234 10.84 -1.17 -1.65
N PRO A 235 11.42 -0.29 -0.82
CA PRO A 235 10.90 -0.03 0.51
C PRO A 235 9.58 0.76 0.43
N THR A 236 8.61 0.35 1.24
CA THR A 236 7.28 0.98 1.29
C THR A 236 7.16 1.93 2.47
N PHE A 237 6.68 3.14 2.21
CA PHE A 237 6.11 4.03 3.21
C PHE A 237 4.58 3.91 3.12
N ALA A 238 4.01 3.13 4.01
CA ALA A 238 2.58 2.83 4.00
C ALA A 238 1.77 3.89 4.75
N GLN A 239 0.67 4.30 4.12
CA GLN A 239 -0.48 4.99 4.67
C GLN A 239 -1.68 4.03 4.59
N TRP A 240 -2.70 4.25 5.43
CA TRP A 240 -3.97 3.54 5.32
C TRP A 240 -5.05 4.49 4.83
N ASP A 241 -6.15 3.92 4.38
CA ASP A 241 -7.38 4.60 4.04
C ASP A 241 -8.58 3.81 4.60
N ASP A 242 -9.74 3.85 3.97
CA ASP A 242 -10.97 3.24 4.48
C ASP A 242 -11.01 1.73 4.30
N HIS A 243 -10.56 1.20 3.17
CA HIS A 243 -10.76 -0.22 2.85
C HIS A 243 -9.85 -1.17 3.63
N GLU A 244 -8.84 -0.66 4.36
CA GLU A 244 -8.22 -1.42 5.44
C GLU A 244 -9.23 -1.86 6.49
N VAL A 245 -10.29 -1.08 6.73
CA VAL A 245 -11.36 -1.33 7.69
C VAL A 245 -12.67 -1.72 7.00
N THR A 246 -13.31 -0.76 6.33
CA THR A 246 -14.57 -0.86 5.57
C THR A 246 -14.82 0.47 4.85
N ASN A 247 -15.43 0.41 3.66
CA ASN A 247 -15.71 1.57 2.80
C ASN A 247 -16.28 2.77 3.57
N ASN A 248 -15.72 3.96 3.31
CA ASN A 248 -16.11 5.28 3.78
C ASN A 248 -16.10 5.52 5.30
N TRP A 249 -15.53 4.61 6.09
CA TRP A 249 -15.75 4.60 7.53
C TRP A 249 -15.38 5.89 8.27
N TYR A 250 -16.03 6.09 9.42
CA TYR A 250 -15.66 7.15 10.36
C TYR A 250 -15.77 6.69 11.84
N PRO A 251 -15.04 7.32 12.78
CA PRO A 251 -15.12 7.01 14.19
C PRO A 251 -16.55 7.06 14.76
N GLY A 252 -16.95 6.00 15.45
CA GLY A 252 -18.29 5.87 16.06
C GLY A 252 -19.41 5.52 15.09
N GLU A 253 -19.11 5.15 13.85
CA GLU A 253 -20.09 4.63 12.90
C GLU A 253 -20.69 3.28 13.36
N ILE A 254 -21.99 3.11 13.10
CA ILE A 254 -22.72 1.85 13.26
C ILE A 254 -23.22 1.41 11.89
N LEU A 255 -22.67 0.31 11.38
CA LEU A 255 -23.02 -0.22 10.06
C LEU A 255 -24.47 -0.75 10.04
N ASP A 256 -25.20 -0.40 8.97
CA ASP A 256 -26.51 -1.00 8.65
C ASP A 256 -26.43 -1.90 7.41
N LEU A 257 -25.35 -2.68 7.33
CA LEU A 257 -25.04 -3.53 6.19
C LEU A 257 -25.24 -5.01 6.55
N PRO A 258 -26.10 -5.79 5.85
CA PRO A 258 -26.50 -7.13 6.26
C PRO A 258 -25.35 -8.15 6.28
N GLN A 259 -24.28 -7.90 5.53
CA GLN A 259 -23.10 -8.78 5.48
C GLN A 259 -22.23 -8.71 6.76
N TYR A 260 -22.43 -7.71 7.62
CA TYR A 260 -21.73 -7.58 8.89
C TYR A 260 -22.57 -8.09 10.06
N THR A 261 -21.96 -8.88 10.95
CA THR A 261 -22.52 -9.24 12.25
C THR A 261 -22.08 -8.26 13.33
N GLU A 262 -20.79 -7.90 13.39
CA GLU A 262 -20.32 -6.77 14.21
C GLU A 262 -20.59 -5.47 13.48
N LYS A 263 -21.41 -4.60 14.09
CA LYS A 263 -21.84 -3.34 13.46
C LYS A 263 -21.01 -2.14 13.89
N ARG A 264 -20.26 -2.22 14.99
CA ARG A 264 -19.50 -1.08 15.52
C ARG A 264 -18.18 -0.98 14.79
N VAL A 265 -18.04 0.07 13.98
CA VAL A 265 -16.84 0.31 13.19
C VAL A 265 -15.61 0.47 14.08
N ASP A 266 -15.71 1.07 15.27
CA ASP A 266 -14.57 1.22 16.19
C ASP A 266 -13.93 -0.13 16.57
N VAL A 267 -14.72 -1.22 16.64
CA VAL A 267 -14.21 -2.57 16.92
C VAL A 267 -13.50 -3.15 15.71
N LEU A 268 -14.07 -2.96 14.52
CA LEU A 268 -13.50 -3.38 13.25
C LEU A 268 -12.18 -2.63 12.99
N ALA A 269 -12.19 -1.31 13.14
CA ALA A 269 -11.03 -0.43 12.99
C ALA A 269 -9.89 -0.82 13.93
N GLN A 270 -10.16 -1.21 15.18
CA GLN A 270 -9.11 -1.69 16.09
C GLN A 270 -8.44 -2.98 15.59
N ARG A 271 -9.21 -3.91 15.01
CA ARG A 271 -8.69 -5.18 14.46
C ARG A 271 -7.91 -4.94 13.18
N ALA A 272 -8.47 -4.13 12.28
CA ALA A 272 -7.82 -3.69 11.06
C ALA A 272 -6.50 -2.96 11.35
N PHE A 273 -6.48 -2.05 12.32
CA PHE A 273 -5.28 -1.34 12.77
C PHE A 273 -4.17 -2.30 13.22
N GLN A 274 -4.52 -3.33 14.00
CA GLN A 274 -3.55 -4.34 14.41
C GLN A 274 -3.02 -5.12 13.20
N ALA A 275 -3.89 -5.58 12.30
CA ALA A 275 -3.47 -6.29 11.10
C ALA A 275 -2.58 -5.42 10.19
N PHE A 276 -2.95 -4.15 9.96
CA PHE A 276 -2.17 -3.18 9.20
C PHE A 276 -0.75 -3.06 9.74
N HIS A 277 -0.60 -2.87 11.05
CA HIS A 277 0.72 -2.77 11.69
C HIS A 277 1.51 -4.09 11.78
N GLU A 278 0.83 -5.23 11.68
CA GLU A 278 1.48 -6.55 11.62
C GLU A 278 1.99 -6.88 10.21
N TRP A 279 1.31 -6.38 9.17
CA TRP A 279 1.57 -6.76 7.78
C TRP A 279 2.27 -5.70 6.93
N MET A 280 2.21 -4.42 7.32
CA MET A 280 2.94 -3.34 6.67
C MET A 280 4.26 -3.02 7.38
N PRO A 281 5.36 -2.78 6.63
CA PRO A 281 6.70 -2.57 7.19
C PRO A 281 6.89 -1.17 7.81
N ILE A 282 6.10 -0.85 8.84
CA ILE A 282 6.01 0.46 9.49
C ILE A 282 6.78 0.45 10.82
N ASP A 283 7.53 1.53 11.09
CA ASP A 283 8.14 1.77 12.38
C ASP A 283 7.18 2.57 13.27
N ARG A 284 6.41 1.86 14.11
CA ARG A 284 5.43 2.50 15.02
C ARG A 284 6.04 3.53 15.96
N HIS A 285 7.35 3.44 16.26
CA HIS A 285 8.03 4.42 17.10
C HIS A 285 8.27 5.77 16.39
N ARG A 286 8.12 5.80 15.06
CA ARG A 286 8.23 7.02 14.24
C ARG A 286 6.89 7.70 14.00
N ALA A 287 5.78 6.97 14.12
CA ALA A 287 4.44 7.55 14.12
C ALA A 287 4.27 8.48 15.33
N VAL A 288 3.71 9.66 15.11
CA VAL A 288 3.64 10.71 16.13
C VAL A 288 2.79 10.27 17.33
N ASP A 289 1.72 9.53 17.07
CA ASP A 289 0.84 8.97 18.09
C ASP A 289 0.84 7.43 18.11
N GLY A 290 1.80 6.81 17.40
CA GLY A 290 1.92 5.37 17.28
C GLY A 290 0.93 4.71 16.31
N ARG A 291 0.17 5.50 15.55
CA ARG A 291 -0.70 5.07 14.45
C ARG A 291 0.00 5.27 13.10
N VAL A 292 -0.50 6.15 12.24
CA VAL A 292 -0.09 6.24 10.82
C VAL A 292 0.75 7.48 10.53
N TYR A 293 0.30 8.67 10.95
CA TYR A 293 0.92 9.92 10.49
C TYR A 293 2.33 10.13 11.03
N ARG A 294 3.25 10.46 10.12
CA ARG A 294 4.68 10.58 10.36
C ARG A 294 5.38 11.34 9.24
N LYS A 295 6.66 11.63 9.41
CA LYS A 295 7.47 12.23 8.35
C LYS A 295 8.84 11.59 8.24
N PHE A 296 9.40 11.59 7.04
CA PHE A 296 10.74 11.10 6.76
C PHE A 296 11.41 11.96 5.71
N ALA A 297 12.66 12.32 6.00
CA ALA A 297 13.53 12.97 5.04
C ALA A 297 14.22 11.90 4.20
N TYR A 298 14.21 12.09 2.88
CA TYR A 298 14.95 11.29 1.93
C TYR A 298 15.93 12.20 1.19
N GLY A 299 17.21 12.17 1.59
CA GLY A 299 18.15 13.18 1.12
C GLY A 299 17.93 14.54 1.77
N ARG A 300 18.53 15.57 1.16
CA ARG A 300 18.30 16.98 1.50
C ARG A 300 17.12 17.59 0.75
N ASN A 301 16.66 16.95 -0.32
CA ASN A 301 15.74 17.57 -1.27
C ASN A 301 14.29 17.18 -1.04
N VAL A 302 14.00 15.99 -0.49
CA VAL A 302 12.63 15.50 -0.29
C VAL A 302 12.38 15.20 1.18
N GLU A 303 11.30 15.74 1.72
CA GLU A 303 10.69 15.26 2.96
C GLU A 303 9.23 14.95 2.69
N VAL A 304 8.80 13.76 3.10
CA VAL A 304 7.42 13.29 2.93
C VAL A 304 6.69 13.37 4.26
N PHE A 305 5.45 13.85 4.23
CA PHE A 305 4.54 14.01 5.35
C PHE A 305 3.34 13.10 5.10
N VAL A 306 3.33 11.93 5.75
CA VAL A 306 2.25 10.96 5.67
C VAL A 306 1.16 11.35 6.65
N LEU A 307 -0.07 11.49 6.16
CA LEU A 307 -1.24 11.85 6.95
C LEU A 307 -2.04 10.62 7.39
N ASP A 308 -3.06 10.87 8.19
CA ASP A 308 -4.13 9.93 8.53
C ASP A 308 -5.44 10.71 8.47
N MET A 309 -6.21 10.54 7.39
CA MET A 309 -7.46 11.26 7.17
C MET A 309 -8.69 10.41 7.51
N ARG A 310 -8.48 9.31 8.24
CA ARG A 310 -9.54 8.42 8.73
C ARG A 310 -9.76 8.52 10.23
N THR A 311 -8.68 8.34 11.01
CA THR A 311 -8.76 8.19 12.47
C THR A 311 -9.49 9.34 13.18
N TYR A 312 -9.34 10.56 12.68
CA TYR A 312 -9.79 11.77 13.37
C TYR A 312 -10.95 12.47 12.65
N LYS A 313 -11.41 11.90 11.53
CA LYS A 313 -12.47 12.45 10.69
C LYS A 313 -13.78 12.48 11.47
N ASP A 314 -14.59 13.51 11.24
CA ASP A 314 -15.97 13.54 11.72
C ASP A 314 -16.89 12.66 10.85
N ARG A 315 -18.17 12.57 11.23
CA ARG A 315 -19.15 11.74 10.54
C ARG A 315 -19.40 12.23 9.11
N ASN A 316 -19.61 11.32 8.17
CA ASN A 316 -19.97 11.68 6.79
C ASN A 316 -21.31 12.45 6.73
N THR A 317 -22.20 12.19 7.69
CA THR A 317 -23.49 12.88 7.89
C THR A 317 -23.38 14.24 8.60
N ALA A 318 -22.18 14.72 8.92
CA ALA A 318 -22.01 16.02 9.57
C ALA A 318 -22.50 17.16 8.65
N PRO A 319 -23.04 18.26 9.22
CA PRO A 319 -23.47 19.41 8.43
C PRO A 319 -22.34 19.97 7.56
N ARG A 320 -22.58 20.02 6.25
CA ARG A 320 -21.59 20.45 5.25
C ARG A 320 -21.35 21.97 5.25
N ASP A 321 -22.27 22.74 5.81
CA ASP A 321 -22.24 24.20 5.90
C ASP A 321 -21.66 24.73 7.22
N GLN A 322 -21.13 23.84 8.06
CA GLN A 322 -20.47 24.18 9.34
C GLN A 322 -19.03 23.66 9.34
N PRO A 323 -18.12 24.22 10.17
CA PRO A 323 -16.77 23.68 10.31
C PRO A 323 -16.76 22.21 10.73
N GLY A 324 -16.08 21.37 9.94
CA GLY A 324 -15.85 19.95 10.18
C GLY A 324 -14.37 19.62 10.36
N VAL A 325 -14.08 18.33 10.52
CA VAL A 325 -12.75 17.81 10.89
C VAL A 325 -12.36 16.62 10.01
N ILE A 326 -11.12 16.61 9.52
CA ILE A 326 -10.55 15.51 8.72
C ILE A 326 -9.22 15.01 9.28
N LEU A 327 -8.32 15.90 9.68
CA LEU A 327 -7.04 15.59 10.33
C LEU A 327 -7.16 15.61 11.85
N GLY A 328 -8.04 16.44 12.39
CA GLY A 328 -8.04 16.78 13.81
C GLY A 328 -6.94 17.79 14.18
N ALA A 329 -7.25 18.62 15.19
CA ALA A 329 -6.42 19.77 15.54
C ALA A 329 -4.95 19.44 15.84
N ALA A 330 -4.67 18.28 16.43
CA ALA A 330 -3.31 17.84 16.74
C ALA A 330 -2.49 17.54 15.48
N GLN A 331 -3.04 16.77 14.55
CA GLN A 331 -2.38 16.43 13.28
C GLN A 331 -2.30 17.65 12.36
N ALA A 332 -3.35 18.45 12.24
CA ALA A 332 -3.34 19.69 11.46
C ALA A 332 -2.23 20.64 11.94
N LYS A 333 -2.12 20.85 13.26
CA LYS A 333 -1.04 21.64 13.85
C LYS A 333 0.34 21.01 13.60
N TRP A 334 0.46 19.69 13.79
CA TRP A 334 1.70 18.96 13.53
C TRP A 334 2.16 19.12 12.08
N LEU A 335 1.24 19.04 11.11
CA LEU A 335 1.51 19.17 9.69
C LEU A 335 2.10 20.55 9.39
N VAL A 336 1.39 21.62 9.77
CA VAL A 336 1.84 23.00 9.55
C VAL A 336 3.19 23.27 10.23
N ASP A 337 3.34 22.85 11.49
CA ASP A 337 4.57 23.02 12.25
C ASP A 337 5.75 22.26 11.64
N SER A 338 5.51 21.03 11.16
CA SER A 338 6.55 20.18 10.59
C SER A 338 6.97 20.64 9.20
N LEU A 339 6.03 21.09 8.38
CA LEU A 339 6.29 21.71 7.08
C LEU A 339 7.07 23.02 7.23
N ALA A 340 6.73 23.85 8.22
CA ALA A 340 7.42 25.11 8.49
C ALA A 340 8.85 24.91 9.02
N ARG A 341 9.12 23.81 9.74
CA ARG A 341 10.48 23.46 10.21
C ARG A 341 11.31 22.71 9.18
N SER A 342 10.69 22.21 8.12
CA SER A 342 11.38 21.40 7.11
C SER A 342 12.37 22.24 6.30
N THR A 343 13.61 21.75 6.22
CA THR A 343 14.67 22.33 5.39
C THR A 343 14.76 21.67 4.02
N ALA A 344 13.90 20.69 3.73
CA ALA A 344 13.86 20.03 2.42
C ALA A 344 13.40 21.01 1.33
N THR A 345 14.00 20.86 0.15
CA THR A 345 13.60 21.65 -1.03
C THR A 345 12.15 21.41 -1.39
N TRP A 346 11.73 20.15 -1.44
CA TRP A 346 10.39 19.67 -1.76
C TRP A 346 9.74 19.03 -0.54
N LYS A 347 8.50 19.43 -0.29
CA LYS A 347 7.68 18.93 0.83
C LYS A 347 6.50 18.18 0.24
N VAL A 348 6.58 16.86 0.25
CA VAL A 348 5.57 15.99 -0.34
C VAL A 348 4.55 15.63 0.74
N ILE A 349 3.30 16.01 0.55
CA ILE A 349 2.21 15.70 1.47
C ILE A 349 1.47 14.49 0.89
N ALA A 350 1.56 13.37 1.57
CA ALA A 350 0.85 12.14 1.22
C ALA A 350 -0.47 12.11 1.97
N ALA A 351 -1.56 12.28 1.23
CA ALA A 351 -2.91 12.34 1.75
C ALA A 351 -3.68 11.13 1.20
N ASP A 352 -4.36 10.40 2.07
CA ASP A 352 -5.18 9.25 1.67
C ASP A 352 -6.36 9.72 0.80
N LEU A 353 -6.94 10.89 1.10
CA LEU A 353 -8.02 11.48 0.32
C LEU A 353 -7.61 12.66 -0.57
N PRO A 354 -8.30 12.87 -1.70
CA PRO A 354 -8.17 14.07 -2.50
C PRO A 354 -8.72 15.31 -1.76
N ILE A 355 -8.11 16.46 -2.05
CA ILE A 355 -8.37 17.73 -1.38
C ILE A 355 -9.57 18.47 -1.99
N GLY A 356 -9.69 18.45 -3.32
CA GLY A 356 -10.70 19.23 -4.05
C GLY A 356 -11.72 18.39 -4.82
N LEU A 357 -11.65 17.07 -4.75
CA LEU A 357 -12.63 16.19 -5.38
C LEU A 357 -13.75 15.85 -4.41
N THR A 358 -14.99 15.99 -4.86
CA THR A 358 -16.14 15.50 -4.12
C THR A 358 -16.12 13.97 -4.14
N VAL A 359 -16.03 13.35 -2.98
CA VAL A 359 -16.11 11.90 -2.81
C VAL A 359 -17.40 11.58 -2.03
N PRO A 360 -18.44 11.07 -2.73
CA PRO A 360 -19.76 10.90 -2.15
C PRO A 360 -19.87 9.64 -1.30
N ASP A 361 -20.72 9.73 -0.27
CA ASP A 361 -21.17 8.59 0.52
C ASP A 361 -22.71 8.54 0.49
N GLY A 362 -23.26 7.98 -0.60
CA GLY A 362 -24.69 8.10 -0.89
C GLY A 362 -25.11 9.57 -1.11
N ALA A 363 -25.90 10.12 -0.18
CA ALA A 363 -26.29 11.54 -0.19
C ALA A 363 -25.36 12.44 0.64
N ASP A 364 -24.45 11.82 1.40
CA ASP A 364 -23.49 12.44 2.30
C ASP A 364 -22.11 12.54 1.62
N ILE A 365 -21.10 13.01 2.36
CA ILE A 365 -19.74 13.24 1.85
C ILE A 365 -18.72 12.54 2.73
N GLU A 366 -17.80 11.81 2.12
CA GLU A 366 -16.73 11.10 2.80
C GLU A 366 -15.39 11.86 2.72
N GLY A 367 -15.09 12.47 1.57
CA GLY A 367 -13.86 13.22 1.33
C GLY A 367 -13.77 14.62 1.97
N VAL A 368 -12.73 15.35 1.60
CA VAL A 368 -12.47 16.74 2.06
C VAL A 368 -13.49 17.71 1.47
N ALA A 369 -13.69 17.64 0.15
CA ALA A 369 -14.49 18.60 -0.58
C ALA A 369 -15.98 18.39 -0.28
N ASN A 370 -16.67 19.44 0.18
CA ASN A 370 -18.01 19.32 0.74
C ASN A 370 -19.12 19.36 -0.33
N GLY A 371 -18.81 19.70 -1.58
CA GLY A 371 -19.75 19.76 -2.69
C GLY A 371 -20.69 20.98 -2.64
N LEU A 372 -20.39 21.97 -1.79
CA LEU A 372 -21.11 23.23 -1.65
C LEU A 372 -20.21 24.38 -2.11
N PRO A 373 -20.43 24.91 -3.33
CA PRO A 373 -19.62 26.02 -3.83
C PRO A 373 -19.62 27.21 -2.88
N GLY A 374 -18.43 27.73 -2.55
CA GLY A 374 -18.32 28.99 -1.82
C GLY A 374 -17.20 28.99 -0.78
N ALA A 375 -17.48 29.57 0.38
CA ALA A 375 -16.53 29.61 1.47
C ALA A 375 -16.25 28.20 2.02
N PRO A 376 -15.02 27.90 2.46
CA PRO A 376 -14.66 26.58 2.96
C PRO A 376 -15.45 26.24 4.22
N ASN A 377 -16.27 25.21 4.11
CA ASN A 377 -17.07 24.62 5.18
C ASN A 377 -16.85 23.10 5.23
N GLY A 378 -17.50 22.40 6.15
CA GLY A 378 -17.23 21.00 6.41
C GLY A 378 -15.73 20.80 6.65
N ARG A 379 -15.17 19.77 6.03
CA ARG A 379 -13.75 19.40 6.18
C ARG A 379 -12.79 20.32 5.43
N GLU A 380 -13.28 21.05 4.42
CA GLU A 380 -12.50 22.09 3.75
C GLU A 380 -12.07 23.21 4.72
N HIS A 381 -12.83 23.44 5.80
CA HIS A 381 -12.49 24.43 6.83
C HIS A 381 -11.08 24.19 7.42
N GLU A 382 -10.78 22.94 7.78
CA GLU A 382 -9.50 22.56 8.37
C GLU A 382 -8.37 22.66 7.33
N ILE A 383 -8.62 22.26 6.08
CA ILE A 383 -7.65 22.40 4.99
C ILE A 383 -7.38 23.88 4.66
N ALA A 384 -8.42 24.73 4.63
CA ALA A 384 -8.26 26.17 4.45
C ALA A 384 -7.37 26.78 5.56
N TRP A 385 -7.53 26.32 6.81
CA TRP A 385 -6.65 26.72 7.91
C TRP A 385 -5.21 26.28 7.67
N VAL A 386 -4.98 25.04 7.25
CA VAL A 386 -3.63 24.51 6.92
C VAL A 386 -2.99 25.36 5.84
N LEU A 387 -3.66 25.53 4.69
CA LEU A 387 -3.15 26.28 3.54
C LEU A 387 -2.82 27.73 3.90
N ARG A 388 -3.68 28.39 4.68
CA ARG A 388 -3.43 29.74 5.20
C ARG A 388 -2.18 29.81 6.07
N GLU A 389 -2.03 28.89 7.01
CA GLU A 389 -0.87 28.87 7.90
C GLU A 389 0.43 28.57 7.15
N LEU A 390 0.39 27.73 6.11
CA LEU A 390 1.54 27.48 5.23
C LEU A 390 1.96 28.78 4.52
N LYS A 391 1.02 29.51 3.92
CA LYS A 391 1.27 30.82 3.30
C LYS A 391 1.86 31.81 4.30
N LYS A 392 1.24 31.96 5.48
CA LYS A 392 1.68 32.87 6.55
C LYS A 392 3.11 32.57 7.01
N ARG A 393 3.48 31.29 7.11
CA ARG A 393 4.81 30.83 7.49
C ARG A 393 5.79 30.75 6.31
N ARG A 394 5.35 31.13 5.11
CA ARG A 394 6.12 31.12 3.85
C ARG A 394 6.67 29.72 3.54
N VAL A 395 5.89 28.68 3.81
CA VAL A 395 6.23 27.32 3.41
C VAL A 395 6.11 27.24 1.89
N ARG A 396 7.21 26.86 1.22
CA ARG A 396 7.28 26.74 -0.24
C ARG A 396 7.47 25.29 -0.68
N ASN A 397 7.20 25.06 -1.96
CA ASN A 397 7.47 23.82 -2.69
C ASN A 397 6.73 22.60 -2.09
N THR A 398 5.47 22.83 -1.71
CA THR A 398 4.55 21.77 -1.28
C THR A 398 3.88 21.13 -2.49
N VAL A 399 3.81 19.80 -2.49
CA VAL A 399 3.10 19.00 -3.50
C VAL A 399 2.23 17.98 -2.77
N TRP A 400 0.98 17.84 -3.18
CA TRP A 400 0.05 16.85 -2.63
C TRP A 400 0.00 15.64 -3.55
N LEU A 401 0.14 14.45 -2.98
CA LEU A 401 -0.01 13.17 -3.68
C LEU A 401 -1.14 12.39 -3.02
N THR A 402 -2.12 11.98 -3.81
CA THR A 402 -3.35 11.34 -3.35
C THR A 402 -3.70 10.11 -4.19
N ALA A 403 -4.58 9.26 -3.64
CA ALA A 403 -5.19 8.10 -4.31
C ALA A 403 -6.72 8.14 -4.06
N ASP A 404 -7.33 7.06 -3.59
CA ASP A 404 -8.77 6.86 -3.29
C ASP A 404 -9.67 6.89 -4.53
N VAL A 405 -9.58 7.93 -5.34
CA VAL A 405 -10.33 7.98 -6.58
C VAL A 405 -9.63 7.17 -7.66
N HIS A 406 -10.31 6.17 -8.22
CA HIS A 406 -9.71 5.15 -9.09
C HIS A 406 -9.47 5.62 -10.54
N TYR A 407 -8.71 6.70 -10.67
CA TYR A 407 -8.17 7.22 -11.92
C TYR A 407 -6.92 8.06 -11.65
N THR A 408 -6.28 8.55 -12.71
CA THR A 408 -5.13 9.46 -12.55
C THR A 408 -5.42 10.85 -13.09
N ALA A 409 -4.99 11.87 -12.35
CA ALA A 409 -5.24 13.26 -12.70
C ALA A 409 -4.18 14.22 -12.13
N ALA A 410 -4.09 15.40 -12.73
CA ALA A 410 -3.30 16.51 -12.24
C ALA A 410 -4.18 17.75 -12.06
N HIS A 411 -4.28 18.22 -10.82
CA HIS A 411 -5.06 19.39 -10.47
C HIS A 411 -4.15 20.53 -10.01
N HIS A 412 -4.41 21.72 -10.55
CA HIS A 412 -3.74 22.94 -10.11
C HIS A 412 -4.74 23.82 -9.37
N TYR A 413 -4.38 24.26 -8.16
CA TYR A 413 -5.20 25.10 -7.31
C TYR A 413 -4.60 26.50 -7.26
N SER A 414 -5.43 27.53 -7.45
CA SER A 414 -4.97 28.93 -7.45
C SER A 414 -5.96 29.84 -6.71
N PRO A 415 -5.47 30.74 -5.82
CA PRO A 415 -6.31 31.73 -5.16
C PRO A 415 -6.98 32.69 -6.14
N GLU A 416 -6.46 32.84 -7.37
CA GLU A 416 -7.06 33.67 -8.42
C GLU A 416 -8.37 33.10 -8.97
N ARG A 417 -8.59 31.79 -8.81
CA ARG A 417 -9.81 31.07 -9.25
C ARG A 417 -10.68 30.63 -8.08
N ALA A 418 -10.21 30.81 -6.85
CA ALA A 418 -10.83 30.26 -5.64
C ALA A 418 -11.87 31.20 -5.07
N ALA A 419 -12.81 30.65 -4.30
CA ALA A 419 -13.72 31.43 -3.48
C ALA A 419 -13.02 32.10 -2.29
N VAL A 420 -11.88 31.55 -1.85
CA VAL A 420 -11.03 32.11 -0.79
C VAL A 420 -9.59 32.28 -1.27
N GLY A 421 -9.04 33.50 -1.17
CA GLY A 421 -7.70 33.81 -1.71
C GLY A 421 -6.51 33.64 -0.75
N ASP A 422 -6.74 33.13 0.47
CA ASP A 422 -5.70 33.13 1.52
C ASP A 422 -4.80 31.89 1.54
N PHE A 423 -4.28 31.49 0.37
CA PHE A 423 -3.30 30.41 0.22
C PHE A 423 -2.35 30.65 -0.97
N ASP A 424 -1.23 29.94 -1.04
CA ASP A 424 -0.32 29.96 -2.20
C ASP A 424 -0.74 28.88 -3.22
N PRO A 425 -0.62 29.11 -4.54
CA PRO A 425 -0.93 28.09 -5.55
C PRO A 425 -0.17 26.78 -5.33
N PHE A 426 -0.84 25.65 -5.48
CA PHE A 426 -0.27 24.31 -5.27
C PHE A 426 -0.79 23.30 -6.30
N TRP A 427 -0.09 22.16 -6.37
CA TRP A 427 -0.46 21.02 -7.20
C TRP A 427 -0.87 19.84 -6.33
N GLU A 428 -1.91 19.16 -6.78
CA GLU A 428 -2.31 17.82 -6.37
C GLU A 428 -2.15 16.88 -7.56
N PHE A 429 -1.51 15.75 -7.32
CA PHE A 429 -1.42 14.67 -8.30
C PHE A 429 -2.09 13.44 -7.73
N VAL A 430 -3.11 12.99 -8.45
CA VAL A 430 -3.94 11.85 -8.09
C VAL A 430 -3.47 10.64 -8.90
N SER A 431 -3.24 9.50 -8.25
CA SER A 431 -2.96 8.27 -8.97
C SER A 431 -3.51 7.04 -8.26
N GLY A 432 -4.40 6.38 -8.96
CA GLY A 432 -4.95 5.07 -8.67
C GLY A 432 -5.80 4.59 -9.87
N PRO A 433 -6.35 3.39 -9.81
CA PRO A 433 -6.00 2.34 -8.88
C PRO A 433 -4.78 1.54 -9.34
N LEU A 434 -4.12 0.84 -8.42
CA LEU A 434 -3.07 -0.11 -8.78
C LEU A 434 -3.64 -1.39 -9.41
N HIS A 435 -4.59 -2.01 -8.72
CA HIS A 435 -5.15 -3.29 -9.14
C HIS A 435 -6.57 -3.46 -8.60
N SER A 436 -7.45 -2.52 -8.95
CA SER A 436 -8.86 -2.52 -8.52
C SER A 436 -9.77 -1.98 -9.63
N GLY A 437 -11.07 -1.91 -9.37
CA GLY A 437 -12.05 -1.52 -10.38
C GLY A 437 -12.00 -0.02 -10.61
N ALA A 438 -11.67 0.43 -11.82
CA ALA A 438 -11.53 1.86 -12.09
C ALA A 438 -12.90 2.58 -12.13
N PHE A 439 -12.96 3.82 -11.65
CA PHE A 439 -14.15 4.69 -11.73
C PHE A 439 -13.79 6.18 -11.70
N GLY A 440 -14.78 7.05 -11.91
CA GLY A 440 -14.61 8.51 -12.00
C GLY A 440 -14.87 9.05 -13.42
N PRO A 441 -14.45 10.29 -13.73
CA PRO A 441 -13.82 11.23 -12.81
C PRO A 441 -14.83 11.83 -11.83
N ASN A 442 -14.38 12.14 -10.61
CA ASN A 442 -15.20 12.83 -9.62
C ASN A 442 -15.30 14.33 -9.95
N THR A 443 -16.31 14.99 -9.39
CA THR A 443 -16.51 16.43 -9.60
C THR A 443 -15.56 17.23 -8.71
N LEU A 444 -14.96 18.29 -9.28
CA LEU A 444 -14.13 19.23 -8.53
C LEU A 444 -15.00 20.27 -7.81
N ASP A 445 -14.69 20.51 -6.54
CA ASP A 445 -15.30 21.60 -5.76
C ASP A 445 -14.56 22.93 -6.02
N PRO A 446 -15.29 24.02 -6.35
CA PRO A 446 -14.68 25.28 -6.72
C PRO A 446 -14.03 26.05 -5.56
N THR A 447 -14.19 25.62 -4.30
CA THR A 447 -13.75 26.35 -3.09
C THR A 447 -12.28 26.80 -3.17
N PHE A 448 -11.38 25.91 -3.58
CA PHE A 448 -9.95 26.20 -3.71
C PHE A 448 -9.50 26.51 -5.16
N GLY A 449 -10.45 26.81 -6.05
CA GLY A 449 -10.17 27.19 -7.44
C GLY A 449 -9.38 26.15 -8.25
N PRO A 450 -9.74 24.85 -8.20
CA PRO A 450 -9.05 23.84 -8.97
C PRO A 450 -9.22 24.04 -10.47
N GLU A 451 -8.22 23.58 -11.20
CA GLU A 451 -8.22 23.40 -12.65
C GLU A 451 -7.79 21.96 -12.92
N ALA A 452 -8.62 21.20 -13.63
CA ALA A 452 -8.27 19.86 -14.10
C ALA A 452 -7.35 19.96 -15.33
N VAL A 453 -6.04 19.93 -15.09
CA VAL A 453 -5.03 20.08 -16.15
C VAL A 453 -4.86 18.79 -16.95
N PHE A 454 -5.06 17.65 -16.29
CA PHE A 454 -5.05 16.34 -16.92
C PHE A 454 -5.97 15.39 -16.15
N VAL A 455 -6.70 14.55 -16.88
CA VAL A 455 -7.55 13.49 -16.34
C VAL A 455 -7.49 12.30 -17.29
N HIS A 456 -7.18 11.12 -16.77
CA HIS A 456 -7.34 9.85 -17.47
C HIS A 456 -8.17 8.91 -16.60
N ALA A 457 -9.46 8.83 -16.92
CA ALA A 457 -10.48 8.14 -16.16
C ALA A 457 -11.25 7.16 -17.06
N PRO A 458 -11.78 6.07 -16.51
CA PRO A 458 -12.48 5.04 -17.27
C PRO A 458 -13.83 5.52 -17.82
N PRO A 459 -14.39 4.84 -18.83
CA PRO A 459 -15.68 5.19 -19.41
C PRO A 459 -16.88 4.83 -18.52
N ALA A 460 -16.70 3.96 -17.52
CA ALA A 460 -17.75 3.51 -16.62
C ALA A 460 -17.18 3.15 -15.24
N ALA A 461 -18.04 3.15 -14.22
CA ALA A 461 -17.65 2.72 -12.88
C ALA A 461 -17.38 1.20 -12.83
N ASN A 462 -16.42 0.82 -11.99
CA ASN A 462 -15.91 -0.55 -11.86
C ASN A 462 -15.41 -1.16 -13.19
N THR A 463 -14.73 -0.34 -13.99
CA THR A 463 -14.07 -0.78 -15.23
C THR A 463 -12.94 -1.76 -14.88
N SER A 464 -12.86 -2.86 -15.65
CA SER A 464 -11.90 -3.94 -15.38
C SER A 464 -10.46 -3.49 -15.55
N PRO A 465 -9.50 -4.02 -14.77
CA PRO A 465 -8.08 -3.80 -15.03
C PRO A 465 -7.63 -4.23 -16.44
N LEU A 466 -8.36 -5.14 -17.10
CA LEU A 466 -8.10 -5.54 -18.49
C LEU A 466 -8.30 -4.39 -19.50
N ASP A 467 -8.97 -3.32 -19.12
CA ASP A 467 -9.28 -2.19 -20.00
C ASP A 467 -8.25 -1.05 -19.89
N GLY A 468 -7.19 -1.24 -19.09
CA GLY A 468 -6.01 -0.36 -19.12
C GLY A 468 -6.10 0.91 -18.27
N PHE A 469 -7.03 0.98 -17.31
CA PHE A 469 -7.20 2.12 -16.41
C PHE A 469 -6.58 1.89 -15.03
N GLN A 470 -5.44 1.20 -14.96
CA GLN A 470 -4.64 1.10 -13.74
C GLN A 470 -3.46 2.04 -13.85
N HIS A 471 -3.13 2.74 -12.76
CA HIS A 471 -2.19 3.84 -12.79
C HIS A 471 -1.24 3.82 -11.60
N PHE A 472 -0.09 4.43 -11.79
CA PHE A 472 0.77 4.84 -10.69
C PHE A 472 1.49 6.14 -11.07
N GLY A 473 1.85 6.92 -10.05
CA GLY A 473 2.63 8.12 -10.21
C GLY A 473 4.12 7.84 -10.04
N GLU A 474 4.98 8.53 -10.79
CA GLU A 474 6.43 8.57 -10.58
C GLU A 474 6.87 10.01 -10.34
N VAL A 475 7.74 10.21 -9.35
CA VAL A 475 8.36 11.49 -9.03
C VAL A 475 9.87 11.36 -9.12
N ARG A 476 10.52 12.38 -9.70
CA ARG A 476 11.96 12.61 -9.64
C ARG A 476 12.20 14.02 -9.14
N ALA A 477 12.95 14.15 -8.06
CA ALA A 477 13.20 15.44 -7.42
C ALA A 477 14.69 15.65 -7.12
N ASP A 478 15.17 16.86 -7.38
CA ASP A 478 16.46 17.36 -6.95
C ASP A 478 16.33 18.75 -6.30
N ARG A 479 17.42 19.51 -6.19
CA ARG A 479 17.41 20.84 -5.54
C ARG A 479 16.72 21.93 -6.36
N GLU A 480 16.53 21.73 -7.66
CA GLU A 480 16.03 22.73 -8.63
C GLU A 480 14.65 22.36 -9.15
N GLU A 481 14.42 21.08 -9.38
CA GLU A 481 13.23 20.57 -10.06
C GLU A 481 12.60 19.39 -9.34
N LEU A 482 11.27 19.30 -9.44
CA LEU A 482 10.49 18.11 -9.18
C LEU A 482 9.66 17.81 -10.42
N THR A 483 9.90 16.66 -11.04
CA THR A 483 9.15 16.18 -12.18
C THR A 483 8.22 15.04 -11.77
N VAL A 484 6.96 15.17 -12.13
CA VAL A 484 5.92 14.15 -11.94
C VAL A 484 5.58 13.53 -13.29
N TRP A 485 5.41 12.21 -13.30
CA TRP A 485 4.80 11.46 -14.39
C TRP A 485 3.59 10.71 -13.87
N LEU A 486 2.48 10.80 -14.58
CA LEU A 486 1.31 9.95 -14.37
C LEU A 486 1.38 8.82 -15.39
N ARG A 487 1.39 7.57 -14.93
CA ARG A 487 1.68 6.40 -15.75
C ARG A 487 0.54 5.40 -15.75
N ASP A 488 0.46 4.65 -16.84
CA ASP A 488 -0.41 3.47 -16.93
C ASP A 488 0.25 2.22 -16.32
N ALA A 489 -0.49 1.11 -16.34
CA ALA A 489 -0.07 -0.20 -15.84
C ALA A 489 1.19 -0.78 -16.49
N THR A 490 1.56 -0.30 -17.68
CA THR A 490 2.77 -0.73 -18.42
C THR A 490 4.00 0.10 -18.03
N GLY A 491 3.78 1.20 -17.31
CA GLY A 491 4.79 2.20 -16.97
C GLY A 491 4.98 3.26 -18.04
N ALA A 492 4.13 3.33 -19.07
CA ALA A 492 4.18 4.41 -20.05
C ALA A 492 3.69 5.71 -19.40
N ALA A 493 4.33 6.84 -19.72
CA ALA A 493 3.89 8.14 -19.22
C ALA A 493 2.71 8.64 -20.05
N LEU A 494 1.56 8.83 -19.41
CA LEU A 494 0.38 9.45 -20.00
C LEU A 494 0.49 10.99 -19.97
N TRP A 495 1.12 11.50 -18.91
CA TRP A 495 1.29 12.94 -18.70
C TRP A 495 2.52 13.26 -17.83
N THR A 496 3.04 14.48 -17.94
CA THR A 496 4.18 14.93 -17.13
C THR A 496 4.13 16.42 -16.79
N LYS A 497 4.69 16.77 -15.63
CA LYS A 497 4.87 18.15 -15.18
C LYS A 497 6.17 18.32 -14.40
N THR A 498 6.93 19.33 -14.78
CA THR A 498 8.09 19.79 -14.01
C THR A 498 7.75 21.07 -13.25
N LEU A 499 8.02 21.05 -11.95
CA LEU A 499 7.91 22.18 -11.03
C LEU A 499 9.32 22.69 -10.74
N ARG A 500 9.48 24.01 -10.70
CA ARG A 500 10.73 24.69 -10.32
C ARG A 500 10.66 25.10 -8.85
N ALA A 501 11.73 24.84 -8.11
CA ALA A 501 11.85 25.26 -6.72
C ALA A 501 11.76 26.79 -6.62
N ARG A 502 11.00 27.28 -5.64
CA ARG A 502 10.82 28.69 -5.32
C ARG A 502 11.64 29.13 -4.11
#